data_AF-A0A4R3VLH8-F1
#
_entry.id   AF-A0A4R3VLH8-F1
#
_cell.length_a   1.000
_cell.length_b   1.000
_cell.length_c   1.000
_cell.angle_alpha   90.00
_cell.angle_beta   90.00
_cell.angle_gamma   90.00
#
_symmetry.space_group_name_H-M   'P 1'
#
loop_
_entity.id
_entity.type
_entity.pdbx_description
1 polymer ?
#
loop_
_entity_poly.entity_id
_entity_poly.type
_entity_poly.pdbx_seq_one_letter_code
_entity_poly.pdbx_strand_id
1 'polypeptide(L)'
;MKQGQRKKKRKFLTRNEIDYLLHATKTGQHAARNYCLTLLCFIHGFRASEICRLKISDIDLEARCIYIYRLKKGFSTTHPLLDREIDALNDWLDNRNNYQKSSSEWLFLSRKGNPLSRQQFYKIISTSGVIAGIPLDIHPHMLRHSCGYALADMGIDTRLIQDYLGHRNIRHTVWYTASNAGRFYGIWDKCPH
;
A
#
# COMPACT_ATOMS: atom_id res chain seq x y z
N MET A 1 -13.68 38.27 -16.24
CA MET A 1 -13.94 37.29 -15.14
C MET A 1 -13.29 35.96 -15.53
N LYS A 2 -12.14 35.60 -14.93
CA LYS A 2 -11.44 34.34 -15.24
C LYS A 2 -12.06 33.20 -14.41
N GLN A 3 -12.70 32.25 -15.08
CA GLN A 3 -13.12 30.98 -14.46
C GLN A 3 -11.87 30.24 -13.99
N GLY A 4 -11.67 30.16 -12.67
CA GLY A 4 -10.60 29.36 -12.08
C GLY A 4 -10.86 27.88 -12.34
N GLN A 5 -10.10 27.27 -13.24
CA GLN A 5 -10.03 25.82 -13.37
C GLN A 5 -9.66 25.23 -12.00
N ARG A 6 -10.62 24.57 -11.38
CA ARG A 6 -10.45 23.84 -10.12
C ARG A 6 -9.47 22.69 -10.39
N LYS A 7 -8.15 22.92 -10.22
CA LYS A 7 -7.11 21.89 -10.37
C LYS A 7 -7.52 20.70 -9.50
N LYS A 8 -7.89 19.60 -10.14
CA LYS A 8 -8.31 18.36 -9.48
C LYS A 8 -7.16 17.91 -8.57
N LYS A 9 -7.34 17.96 -7.25
CA LYS A 9 -6.30 17.57 -6.28
C LYS A 9 -5.82 16.14 -6.60
N ARG A 10 -4.50 15.93 -6.60
CA ARG A 10 -3.85 14.64 -6.82
C ARG A 10 -4.35 13.62 -5.78
N LYS A 11 -4.63 12.39 -6.22
CA LYS A 11 -5.18 11.30 -5.38
C LYS A 11 -4.18 10.18 -5.07
N PHE A 12 -2.90 10.45 -5.28
CA PHE A 12 -1.79 9.55 -5.00
C PHE A 12 -0.62 10.33 -4.41
N LEU A 13 0.32 9.60 -3.83
CA LEU A 13 1.56 10.11 -3.26
C LEU A 13 2.73 9.76 -4.18
N THR A 14 3.69 10.66 -4.30
CA THR A 14 4.96 10.37 -5.00
C THR A 14 5.82 9.42 -4.17
N ARG A 15 6.88 8.87 -4.77
CA ARG A 15 7.82 7.99 -4.06
C ARG A 15 8.41 8.67 -2.80
N ASN A 16 8.86 9.91 -2.94
CA ASN A 16 9.40 10.69 -1.82
C ASN A 16 8.35 10.92 -0.72
N GLU A 17 7.10 11.21 -1.09
CA GLU A 17 6.00 11.39 -0.12
C GLU A 17 5.64 10.09 0.60
N ILE A 18 5.74 8.94 -0.08
CA ILE A 18 5.59 7.63 0.56
C ILE A 18 6.71 7.41 1.58
N ASP A 19 7.96 7.72 1.24
CA ASP A 19 9.06 7.58 2.20
C ASP A 19 8.90 8.53 3.39
N TYR A 20 8.52 9.80 3.19
CA TYR A 20 8.21 10.72 4.28
C TYR A 20 7.06 10.22 5.18
N LEU A 21 5.99 9.70 4.57
CA LEU A 21 4.88 9.12 5.31
C LEU A 21 5.34 7.90 6.13
N LEU A 22 6.13 7.01 5.55
CA LEU A 22 6.69 5.85 6.23
C LEU A 22 7.59 6.27 7.39
N HIS A 23 8.46 7.27 7.21
CA HIS A 23 9.26 7.81 8.31
C HIS A 23 8.40 8.37 9.44
N ALA A 24 7.32 9.11 9.12
CA ALA A 24 6.40 9.64 10.12
C ALA A 24 5.68 8.56 10.94
N THR A 25 5.48 7.36 10.38
CA THR A 25 4.86 6.23 11.10
C THR A 25 5.78 5.59 12.14
N LYS A 26 7.09 5.84 12.11
CA LYS A 26 8.08 5.30 13.06
C LYS A 26 8.09 6.02 14.42
N THR A 27 6.98 6.67 14.80
CA THR A 27 6.88 7.46 16.03
C THR A 27 5.83 6.90 16.97
N GLY A 28 6.09 7.03 18.28
CA GLY A 28 5.18 6.63 19.36
C GLY A 28 5.13 5.13 19.65
N GLN A 29 4.26 4.75 20.58
CA GLN A 29 4.18 3.38 21.14
C GLN A 29 3.84 2.29 20.10
N HIS A 30 3.27 2.65 18.95
CA HIS A 30 2.83 1.70 17.93
C HIS A 30 3.63 1.84 16.63
N ALA A 31 4.85 2.36 16.71
CA ALA A 31 5.71 2.67 15.58
C ALA A 31 5.92 1.45 14.65
N ALA A 32 6.42 0.33 15.19
CA ALA A 32 6.67 -0.91 14.44
C ALA A 32 5.41 -1.38 13.67
N ARG A 33 4.26 -1.45 14.38
CA ARG A 33 2.97 -1.81 13.78
C ARG A 33 2.58 -0.87 12.64
N ASN A 34 2.63 0.44 12.88
CA ASN A 34 2.13 1.44 11.95
C ASN A 34 3.02 1.52 10.71
N TYR A 35 4.34 1.37 10.87
CA TYR A 35 5.30 1.28 9.79
C TYR A 35 5.05 0.06 8.91
N CYS A 36 5.01 -1.14 9.52
CA CYS A 36 4.75 -2.40 8.82
C CYS A 36 3.41 -2.37 8.08
N LEU A 37 2.34 -1.92 8.75
CA LEU A 37 1.00 -1.77 8.17
C LEU A 37 0.99 -0.86 6.93
N THR A 38 1.68 0.28 7.02
CA THR A 38 1.70 1.28 5.94
C THR A 38 2.54 0.78 4.77
N LEU A 39 3.69 0.15 5.06
CA LEU A 39 4.59 -0.42 4.06
C LEU A 39 3.90 -1.50 3.25
N LEU A 40 3.35 -2.54 3.89
CA LEU A 40 2.66 -3.63 3.20
C LEU A 40 1.45 -3.12 2.40
N CYS A 41 0.70 -2.16 2.97
CA CYS A 41 -0.45 -1.56 2.27
C CYS A 41 -0.03 -0.87 0.97
N PHE A 42 1.10 -0.16 0.99
CA PHE A 42 1.66 0.46 -0.20
C PHE A 42 2.21 -0.57 -1.18
N ILE A 43 3.13 -1.45 -0.76
CA ILE A 43 3.83 -2.36 -1.68
C ILE A 43 2.84 -3.29 -2.37
N HIS A 44 1.98 -3.98 -1.61
CA HIS A 44 1.01 -4.92 -2.17
C HIS A 44 -0.32 -4.27 -2.55
N GLY A 45 -0.43 -2.93 -2.49
CA GLY A 45 -1.60 -2.17 -2.91
C GLY A 45 -2.90 -2.62 -2.23
N PHE A 46 -2.88 -2.97 -0.95
CA PHE A 46 -4.07 -3.44 -0.24
C PHE A 46 -5.17 -2.39 -0.16
N ARG A 47 -6.43 -2.84 -0.15
CA ARG A 47 -7.53 -2.01 0.39
C ARG A 47 -7.43 -1.99 1.91
N ALA A 48 -7.91 -0.90 2.53
CA ALA A 48 -7.96 -0.79 3.99
C ALA A 48 -8.66 -1.98 4.66
N SER A 49 -9.74 -2.49 4.07
CA SER A 49 -10.46 -3.68 4.57
C SER A 49 -9.67 -4.98 4.45
N GLU A 50 -8.77 -5.09 3.47
CA GLU A 50 -7.97 -6.29 3.22
C GLU A 50 -6.81 -6.35 4.21
N ILE A 51 -6.00 -5.29 4.30
CA ILE A 51 -4.85 -5.25 5.22
C ILE A 51 -5.27 -5.36 6.69
N CYS A 52 -6.39 -4.74 7.07
CA CYS A 52 -6.95 -4.85 8.43
C CYS A 52 -7.42 -6.27 8.79
N ARG A 53 -7.56 -7.16 7.80
CA ARG A 53 -7.98 -8.57 7.97
C ARG A 53 -6.89 -9.55 7.53
N LEU A 54 -5.66 -9.09 7.35
CA LEU A 54 -4.53 -9.96 7.04
C LEU A 54 -4.22 -10.83 8.26
N LYS A 55 -4.03 -12.13 8.05
CA LYS A 55 -3.70 -13.09 9.11
C LYS A 55 -2.21 -13.38 9.12
N ILE A 56 -1.71 -13.88 10.24
CA ILE A 56 -0.33 -14.37 10.34
C ILE A 56 -0.13 -15.56 9.40
N SER A 57 -1.11 -16.46 9.30
CA SER A 57 -1.07 -17.63 8.42
C SER A 57 -1.05 -17.31 6.93
N ASP A 58 -1.32 -16.06 6.55
CA ASP A 58 -1.22 -15.61 5.15
C ASP A 58 0.23 -15.26 4.77
N ILE A 59 1.17 -15.27 5.72
CA ILE A 59 2.58 -14.90 5.53
C ILE A 59 3.45 -16.11 5.80
N ASP A 60 4.33 -16.40 4.85
CA ASP A 60 5.41 -17.35 5.00
C ASP A 60 6.75 -16.60 4.88
N LEU A 61 7.41 -16.38 6.02
CA LEU A 61 8.68 -15.66 6.07
C LEU A 61 9.85 -16.52 5.57
N GLU A 62 9.74 -17.85 5.65
CA GLU A 62 10.77 -18.78 5.17
C GLU A 62 10.71 -18.88 3.65
N ALA A 63 9.52 -19.09 3.09
CA ALA A 63 9.28 -19.04 1.65
C ALA A 63 9.25 -17.61 1.09
N ARG A 64 9.37 -16.59 1.95
CA ARG A 64 9.39 -15.15 1.62
C ARG A 64 8.23 -14.72 0.73
N CYS A 65 7.02 -15.16 1.09
CA CYS A 65 5.82 -14.83 0.33
C CYS A 65 4.63 -14.50 1.23
N ILE A 66 3.66 -13.82 0.64
CA ILE A 66 2.42 -13.41 1.31
C ILE A 66 1.24 -13.68 0.38
N TYR A 67 0.22 -14.35 0.91
CA TYR A 67 -1.03 -14.57 0.22
C TYR A 67 -1.96 -13.37 0.35
N ILE A 68 -2.36 -12.81 -0.78
CA ILE A 68 -3.17 -11.60 -0.85
C ILE A 68 -4.62 -11.98 -1.16
N TYR A 69 -5.44 -12.10 -0.12
CA TYR A 69 -6.88 -12.29 -0.32
C TYR A 69 -7.58 -10.98 -0.73
N ARG A 70 -8.03 -10.90 -1.98
CA ARG A 70 -8.72 -9.73 -2.52
C ARG A 70 -10.23 -9.80 -2.30
N LEU A 71 -10.79 -8.74 -1.72
CA LEU A 71 -12.23 -8.61 -1.55
C LEU A 71 -12.94 -8.24 -2.87
N LYS A 72 -14.27 -8.31 -2.85
CA LYS A 72 -15.15 -7.97 -3.99
C LYS A 72 -14.92 -8.81 -5.25
N LYS A 73 -14.52 -10.07 -5.08
CA LYS A 73 -14.15 -11.01 -6.17
C LYS A 73 -12.96 -10.49 -7.00
N GLY A 74 -12.03 -9.79 -6.36
CA GLY A 74 -10.75 -9.46 -6.98
C GLY A 74 -9.89 -10.73 -7.14
N PHE A 75 -8.87 -10.65 -7.99
CA PHE A 75 -7.93 -11.74 -8.18
C PHE A 75 -7.02 -11.87 -6.95
N SER A 76 -7.20 -12.93 -6.17
CA SER A 76 -6.34 -13.26 -5.03
C SER A 76 -5.14 -14.06 -5.51
N THR A 77 -3.95 -13.72 -5.05
CA THR A 77 -2.72 -14.40 -5.47
C THR A 77 -1.62 -14.21 -4.43
N THR A 78 -0.53 -14.96 -4.56
CA THR A 78 0.66 -14.83 -3.74
C THR A 78 1.59 -13.77 -4.31
N HIS A 79 2.05 -12.86 -3.46
CA HIS A 79 3.09 -11.88 -3.78
C HIS A 79 4.41 -12.26 -3.08
N PRO A 80 5.57 -11.97 -3.67
CA PRO A 80 6.85 -12.10 -2.98
C PRO A 80 7.01 -10.99 -1.93
N LEU A 81 7.72 -11.29 -0.84
CA LEU A 81 8.15 -10.32 0.15
C LEU A 81 9.57 -9.83 -0.15
N LEU A 82 9.74 -8.51 -0.12
CA LEU A 82 11.05 -7.85 -0.21
C LEU A 82 11.73 -7.82 1.17
N ASP A 83 13.06 -7.66 1.19
CA ASP A 83 13.83 -7.62 2.45
C ASP A 83 13.31 -6.55 3.42
N ARG A 84 13.02 -5.34 2.90
CA ARG A 84 12.45 -4.24 3.69
C ARG A 84 11.12 -4.61 4.35
N GLU A 85 10.32 -5.47 3.72
CA GLU A 85 9.03 -5.92 4.26
C GLU A 85 9.23 -6.99 5.32
N ILE A 86 10.18 -7.90 5.12
CA ILE A 86 10.57 -8.93 6.09
C ILE A 86 11.12 -8.28 7.36
N ASP A 87 12.01 -7.30 7.23
CA ASP A 87 12.55 -6.56 8.38
C ASP A 87 11.43 -5.88 9.18
N ALA A 88 10.49 -5.23 8.48
CA ALA A 88 9.34 -4.58 9.10
C ALA A 88 8.36 -5.58 9.74
N LEU A 89 8.21 -6.77 9.16
CA LEU A 89 7.39 -7.85 9.69
C LEU A 89 8.02 -8.43 10.95
N ASN A 90 9.32 -8.74 10.94
CA ASN A 90 10.03 -9.26 12.11
C ASN A 90 9.95 -8.28 13.29
N ASP A 91 10.30 -7.00 13.07
CA ASP A 91 10.19 -5.96 14.11
C ASP A 91 8.77 -5.87 14.67
N TRP A 92 7.75 -5.90 13.80
CA TRP A 92 6.36 -5.88 14.27
C TRP A 92 5.98 -7.16 15.03
N LEU A 93 6.35 -8.34 14.56
CA LEU A 93 6.00 -9.62 15.19
C LEU A 93 6.63 -9.74 16.59
N ASP A 94 7.88 -9.31 16.75
CA ASP A 94 8.56 -9.26 18.04
C ASP A 94 7.83 -8.34 19.02
N ASN A 95 7.45 -7.13 18.57
CA ASN A 95 6.67 -6.20 19.37
C ASN A 95 5.25 -6.71 19.68
N ARG A 96 4.64 -7.42 18.72
CA ARG A 96 3.27 -7.95 18.83
C ARG A 96 3.17 -9.02 19.92
N ASN A 97 4.22 -9.78 20.18
CA ASN A 97 4.25 -10.78 21.25
C ASN A 97 4.01 -10.17 22.65
N ASN A 98 4.33 -8.89 22.83
CA ASN A 98 4.11 -8.16 24.08
C ASN A 98 2.65 -7.65 24.24
N TYR A 99 1.77 -7.85 23.27
CA TYR A 99 0.37 -7.45 23.37
C TYR A 99 -0.43 -8.52 24.14
N GLN A 100 -1.34 -8.08 25.03
CA GLN A 100 -2.19 -8.95 25.88
C GLN A 100 -2.99 -10.04 25.14
N LYS A 101 -3.18 -9.93 23.83
CA LYS A 101 -3.84 -10.97 22.99
C LYS A 101 -2.99 -11.33 21.78
N SER A 102 -1.70 -11.59 22.00
CA SER A 102 -0.77 -12.07 20.97
C SER A 102 -1.24 -13.38 20.31
N SER A 103 -2.08 -14.18 20.98
CA SER A 103 -2.71 -15.40 20.44
C SER A 103 -3.73 -15.18 19.32
N SER A 104 -4.07 -13.93 18.99
CA SER A 104 -4.98 -13.64 17.88
C SER A 104 -4.40 -14.08 16.53
N GLU A 105 -5.24 -14.53 15.59
CA GLU A 105 -4.82 -14.88 14.22
C GLU A 105 -4.45 -13.65 13.36
N TRP A 106 -4.94 -12.46 13.72
CA TRP A 106 -4.79 -11.26 12.90
C TRP A 106 -3.39 -10.67 13.01
N LEU A 107 -2.79 -10.30 11.88
CA LEU A 107 -1.46 -9.72 11.87
C LEU A 107 -1.43 -8.36 12.60
N PHE A 108 -2.38 -7.48 12.31
CA PHE A 108 -2.43 -6.13 12.88
C PHE A 108 -3.49 -5.99 13.97
N LEU A 109 -3.02 -5.74 15.19
CA LEU A 109 -3.87 -5.66 16.38
C LEU A 109 -4.11 -4.22 16.83
N SER A 110 -5.33 -3.98 17.30
CA SER A 110 -5.66 -2.85 18.17
C SER A 110 -5.13 -3.08 19.59
N ARG A 111 -5.15 -2.04 20.43
CA ARG A 111 -4.74 -2.16 21.85
C ARG A 111 -5.55 -3.20 22.64
N LYS A 112 -6.78 -3.48 22.23
CA LYS A 112 -7.67 -4.49 22.85
C LYS A 112 -7.46 -5.90 22.28
N GLY A 113 -6.50 -6.08 21.36
CA GLY A 113 -6.21 -7.36 20.72
C GLY A 113 -7.18 -7.79 19.62
N ASN A 114 -8.15 -6.94 19.27
CA ASN A 114 -9.02 -7.13 18.10
C ASN A 114 -8.30 -6.68 16.82
N PRO A 115 -8.71 -7.14 15.63
CA PRO A 115 -8.13 -6.66 14.38
C PRO A 115 -8.26 -5.14 14.28
N LEU A 116 -7.23 -4.51 13.72
CA LEU A 116 -7.20 -3.06 13.56
C LEU A 116 -8.38 -2.61 12.68
N SER A 117 -9.15 -1.62 13.13
CA SER A 117 -10.30 -1.15 12.37
C SER A 117 -9.87 -0.26 11.20
N ARG A 118 -10.69 -0.21 10.14
CA ARG A 118 -10.47 0.71 9.00
C ARG A 118 -10.39 2.17 9.43
N GLN A 119 -11.20 2.55 10.41
CA GLN A 119 -11.22 3.92 10.94
C GLN A 119 -9.91 4.24 11.67
N GLN A 120 -9.39 3.28 12.45
CA GLN A 120 -8.09 3.44 13.10
C GLN A 120 -6.97 3.52 12.06
N PHE A 121 -7.00 2.70 11.01
CA PHE A 121 -6.03 2.78 9.93
C PHE A 121 -6.11 4.13 9.20
N TYR A 122 -7.32 4.63 8.92
CA TYR A 122 -7.50 5.97 8.36
C TYR A 122 -6.85 7.04 9.24
N LYS A 123 -7.08 6.98 10.56
CA LYS A 123 -6.49 7.92 11.52
C LYS A 123 -4.96 7.85 11.51
N ILE A 124 -4.38 6.64 11.51
CA ILE A 124 -2.93 6.44 11.42
C ILE A 124 -2.37 7.15 10.19
N ILE A 125 -2.93 6.88 9.01
CA ILE A 125 -2.45 7.45 7.75
C ILE A 125 -2.63 8.97 7.69
N SER A 126 -3.79 9.48 8.11
CA SER A 126 -4.07 10.91 8.12
C SER A 126 -3.14 11.66 9.08
N THR A 127 -2.95 11.15 10.30
CA THR A 127 -2.03 11.75 11.28
C THR A 127 -0.58 11.68 10.82
N SER A 128 -0.13 10.54 10.29
CA SER A 128 1.23 10.42 9.72
C SER A 128 1.44 11.37 8.54
N GLY A 129 0.40 11.62 7.72
CA GLY A 129 0.47 12.59 6.63
C GLY A 129 0.69 14.02 7.11
N VAL A 130 0.02 14.42 8.20
CA VAL A 130 0.23 15.72 8.86
C VAL A 130 1.64 15.82 9.43
N ILE A 131 2.12 14.78 10.13
CA ILE A 131 3.48 14.75 10.70
C ILE A 131 4.54 14.84 9.60
N ALA A 132 4.31 14.18 8.46
CA ALA A 132 5.19 14.22 7.30
C ALA A 132 5.16 15.56 6.55
N GLY A 133 4.30 16.51 6.94
CA GLY A 133 4.18 17.82 6.29
C GLY A 133 3.64 17.76 4.86
N ILE A 134 2.92 16.69 4.49
CA ILE A 134 2.41 16.52 3.13
C ILE A 134 1.13 17.33 2.97
N PRO A 135 1.04 18.28 2.02
CA PRO A 135 -0.09 19.21 1.88
C PRO A 135 -1.30 18.56 1.16
N LEU A 136 -1.65 17.33 1.55
CA LEU A 136 -2.75 16.54 1.00
C LEU A 136 -3.57 15.90 2.12
N ASP A 137 -4.85 15.68 1.83
CA ASP A 137 -5.75 14.94 2.73
C ASP A 137 -5.49 13.43 2.60
N ILE A 138 -4.41 12.95 3.20
CA ILE A 138 -3.94 11.57 3.01
C ILE A 138 -4.89 10.56 3.67
N HIS A 139 -5.26 9.53 2.91
CA HIS A 139 -6.07 8.42 3.38
C HIS A 139 -5.63 7.08 2.75
N PRO A 140 -6.01 5.92 3.32
CA PRO A 140 -5.54 4.60 2.86
C PRO A 140 -5.70 4.31 1.37
N HIS A 141 -6.77 4.78 0.72
CA HIS A 141 -6.94 4.55 -0.72
C HIS A 141 -5.85 5.27 -1.56
N MET A 142 -5.24 6.35 -1.06
CA MET A 142 -4.13 7.00 -1.75
C MET A 142 -2.93 6.08 -1.85
N LEU A 143 -2.61 5.29 -0.80
CA LEU A 143 -1.50 4.32 -0.84
C LEU A 143 -1.67 3.29 -1.96
N ARG A 144 -2.88 2.75 -2.11
CA ARG A 144 -3.20 1.82 -3.19
C ARG A 144 -3.11 2.48 -4.57
N HIS A 145 -3.51 3.75 -4.70
CA HIS A 145 -3.29 4.48 -5.94
C HIS A 145 -1.79 4.67 -6.19
N SER A 146 -1.03 5.10 -5.18
CA SER A 146 0.43 5.27 -5.27
C SER A 146 1.12 3.98 -5.70
N CYS A 147 0.70 2.82 -5.21
CA CYS A 147 1.17 1.52 -5.68
C CYS A 147 0.99 1.36 -7.20
N GLY A 148 -0.23 1.57 -7.69
CA GLY A 148 -0.53 1.47 -9.11
C GLY A 148 0.24 2.46 -9.98
N TYR A 149 0.39 3.71 -9.51
CA TYR A 149 1.22 4.72 -10.18
C TYR A 149 2.71 4.35 -10.16
N ALA A 150 3.25 3.88 -9.03
CA ALA A 150 4.64 3.48 -8.93
C ALA A 150 4.97 2.30 -9.86
N LEU A 151 4.09 1.30 -9.95
CA LEU A 151 4.25 0.20 -10.89
C LEU A 151 4.15 0.68 -12.35
N ALA A 152 3.21 1.60 -12.64
CA ALA A 152 3.09 2.19 -13.97
C ALA A 152 4.36 2.97 -14.35
N ASP A 153 4.90 3.78 -13.44
CA ASP A 153 6.13 4.57 -13.62
C ASP A 153 7.35 3.68 -13.86
N MET A 154 7.38 2.47 -13.29
CA MET A 154 8.39 1.44 -13.58
C MET A 154 8.21 0.77 -14.95
N GLY A 155 7.19 1.14 -15.72
CA GLY A 155 6.93 0.57 -17.05
C GLY A 155 6.27 -0.81 -17.02
N ILE A 156 5.71 -1.22 -15.88
CA ILE A 156 5.04 -2.52 -15.75
C ILE A 156 3.77 -2.54 -16.61
N ASP A 157 3.54 -3.66 -17.28
CA ASP A 157 2.38 -3.85 -18.15
C ASP A 157 1.05 -3.65 -17.40
N THR A 158 0.08 -3.05 -18.10
CA THR A 158 -1.22 -2.68 -17.50
C THR A 158 -2.00 -3.89 -17.00
N ARG A 159 -1.92 -5.05 -17.66
CA ARG A 159 -2.58 -6.29 -17.20
C ARG A 159 -1.92 -6.82 -15.94
N LEU A 160 -0.59 -6.81 -15.89
CA LEU A 160 0.12 -7.23 -14.68
C LEU A 160 -0.21 -6.32 -13.49
N ILE A 161 -0.29 -5.00 -13.67
CA ILE A 161 -0.73 -4.08 -12.61
C ILE A 161 -2.19 -4.37 -12.20
N GLN A 162 -3.06 -4.70 -13.16
CA GLN A 162 -4.46 -5.05 -12.89
C GLN A 162 -4.55 -6.28 -11.99
N ASP A 163 -3.79 -7.33 -12.31
CA ASP A 163 -3.75 -8.59 -11.56
C ASP A 163 -3.11 -8.37 -10.19
N TYR A 164 -1.98 -7.67 -10.14
CA TYR A 164 -1.28 -7.31 -8.90
C TYR A 164 -2.19 -6.57 -7.92
N LEU A 165 -2.97 -5.59 -8.40
CA LEU A 165 -3.94 -4.87 -7.56
C LEU A 165 -5.24 -5.65 -7.33
N GLY A 166 -5.55 -6.69 -8.11
CA GLY A 166 -6.82 -7.40 -8.07
C GLY A 166 -8.00 -6.54 -8.53
N HIS A 167 -7.82 -5.76 -9.60
CA HIS A 167 -8.86 -4.95 -10.23
C HIS A 167 -9.74 -5.79 -11.17
N ARG A 168 -11.05 -5.84 -10.89
CA ARG A 168 -12.02 -6.49 -11.79
C ARG A 168 -12.25 -5.71 -13.08
N ASN A 169 -12.19 -4.38 -13.01
CA ASN A 169 -12.39 -3.51 -14.15
C ASN A 169 -11.07 -2.80 -14.47
N ILE A 170 -10.52 -3.13 -15.63
CA ILE A 170 -9.25 -2.60 -16.14
C ILE A 170 -9.24 -1.08 -16.23
N ARG A 171 -10.40 -0.42 -16.38
CA ARG A 171 -10.50 1.05 -16.42
C ARG A 171 -9.82 1.70 -15.21
N HIS A 172 -9.90 1.10 -14.02
CA HIS A 172 -9.24 1.62 -12.83
C HIS A 172 -7.71 1.59 -12.91
N THR A 173 -7.14 0.64 -13.67
CA THR A 173 -5.70 0.50 -13.90
C THR A 173 -5.23 1.40 -15.04
N VAL A 174 -6.02 1.54 -16.10
CA VAL A 174 -5.71 2.43 -17.25
C VAL A 174 -5.48 3.87 -16.81
N TRP A 175 -6.15 4.35 -15.75
CA TRP A 175 -5.87 5.70 -15.21
C TRP A 175 -4.41 5.89 -14.78
N TYR A 176 -3.75 4.83 -14.27
CA TYR A 176 -2.36 4.90 -13.83
C TYR A 176 -1.40 4.95 -15.02
N THR A 177 -1.65 4.14 -16.04
CA THR A 177 -0.75 4.05 -17.19
C THR A 177 -0.99 5.14 -18.23
N ALA A 178 -2.22 5.66 -18.36
CA ALA A 178 -2.53 6.73 -19.32
C ALA A 178 -1.86 8.08 -18.99
N SER A 179 -1.51 8.30 -17.73
CA SER A 179 -0.86 9.53 -17.27
C SER A 179 0.66 9.40 -17.13
N ASN A 180 1.22 8.21 -17.33
CA ASN A 180 2.66 7.99 -17.31
C ASN A 180 3.26 8.33 -18.69
N ALA A 181 4.04 9.40 -18.78
CA ALA A 181 4.80 9.75 -20.00
C ALA A 181 5.87 8.71 -20.35
N GLY A 182 6.37 7.97 -19.34
CA GLY A 182 7.40 6.95 -19.52
C GLY A 182 6.98 5.79 -20.41
N ARG A 183 5.67 5.58 -20.61
CA ARG A 183 5.13 4.56 -21.54
C ARG A 183 5.53 4.77 -23.00
N PHE A 184 6.03 5.96 -23.35
CA PHE A 184 6.48 6.28 -24.71
C PHE A 184 7.99 6.09 -24.90
N TYR A 185 8.77 5.89 -23.84
CA TYR A 185 10.21 5.61 -23.99
C TYR A 185 10.43 4.27 -24.69
N GLY A 186 11.34 4.25 -25.66
CA GLY A 186 11.73 3.06 -26.41
C GLY A 186 10.66 2.48 -27.35
N ILE A 187 9.57 3.20 -27.61
CA ILE A 187 8.50 2.73 -28.51
C ILE A 187 8.97 2.54 -29.96
N TRP A 188 10.01 3.28 -30.36
CA TRP A 188 10.62 3.19 -31.68
C TRP A 188 11.89 2.33 -31.71
N ASP A 189 12.43 1.95 -30.54
CA ASP A 189 13.69 1.20 -30.42
C ASP A 189 13.54 -0.28 -30.83
N LYS A 190 12.30 -0.76 -30.98
CA LYS A 190 11.98 -2.14 -31.39
C LYS A 190 11.55 -2.29 -32.85
N CYS A 191 11.68 -1.27 -33.70
CA CYS A 191 11.43 -1.44 -35.13
C CYS A 191 12.55 -2.28 -35.75
N PRO A 192 12.28 -3.51 -36.24
CA PRO A 192 13.22 -4.18 -37.13
C PRO A 192 13.26 -3.40 -38.44
N HIS A 193 14.46 -3.08 -38.92
CA HIS A 193 14.67 -2.62 -40.29
C HIS A 193 14.23 -3.67 -41.30
#